data_AF-A0A938UVJ8-F1
#
_entry.id   AF-A0A938UVJ8-F1
#
_cell.length_a   1.000
_cell.length_b   1.000
_cell.length_c   1.000
_cell.angle_alpha   90.00
_cell.angle_beta   90.00
_cell.angle_gamma   90.00
#
_symmetry.space_group_name_H-M   'P 1'
#
loop_
_entity.id
_entity.type
_entity.pdbx_description
1 polymer ?
#
loop_
_entity_poly.entity_id
_entity_poly.type
_entity_poly.pdbx_seq_one_letter_code
_entity_poly.pdbx_strand_id
1 'polypeptide(L)'
;MIRVLTIAGSDSGGGAGIQADLKAITLLGGFGMSVVTALTAQNTVGVQGIHEVPARFVEKQIDSVLSDIGADAIKTGMLLTPEIIEVVAKKIKQYGVGIVVVDPVMVSKSGAPLG
;
A
#
# COMPACT_ATOMS: atom_id res chain seq x y z
N MET A 1 -18.12 0.52 -10.63
CA MET A 1 -17.58 0.12 -9.30
C MET A 1 -16.46 1.10 -8.99
N ILE A 2 -16.38 1.67 -7.78
CA ILE A 2 -15.28 2.59 -7.42
C ILE A 2 -13.97 1.79 -7.40
N ARG A 3 -12.95 2.25 -8.12
CA ARG A 3 -11.62 1.65 -8.18
C ARG A 3 -10.75 2.30 -7.11
N VAL A 4 -10.21 1.48 -6.19
CA VAL A 4 -9.37 1.96 -5.10
C VAL A 4 -8.02 1.28 -5.17
N LEU A 5 -6.95 2.07 -5.24
CA LEU A 5 -5.58 1.59 -5.18
C LEU A 5 -5.03 1.74 -3.76
N THR A 6 -4.69 0.61 -3.12
CA THR A 6 -3.89 0.64 -1.89
C THR A 6 -2.39 0.59 -2.20
N ILE A 7 -1.59 1.41 -1.51
CA ILE A 7 -0.13 1.43 -1.57
C ILE A 7 0.39 1.18 -0.16
N ALA A 8 0.76 -0.07 0.14
CA ALA A 8 1.14 -0.47 1.49
C ALA A 8 1.99 -1.75 1.49
N GLY A 9 2.48 -2.14 2.66
CA GLY A 9 3.11 -3.45 2.85
C GLY A 9 2.11 -4.61 2.83
N SER A 10 2.62 -5.79 2.51
CA SER A 10 1.89 -7.06 2.54
C SER A 10 2.07 -7.74 3.89
N ASP A 11 0.96 -8.07 4.55
CA ASP A 11 0.90 -8.86 5.78
C ASP A 11 0.54 -10.31 5.46
N SER A 12 1.45 -11.26 5.72
CA SER A 12 1.17 -12.69 5.53
C SER A 12 0.03 -13.23 6.40
N GLY A 13 -0.26 -12.61 7.55
CA GLY A 13 -1.39 -12.95 8.41
C GLY A 13 -2.73 -12.43 7.89
N GLY A 14 -2.71 -11.52 6.91
CA GLY A 14 -3.89 -10.98 6.25
C GLY A 14 -4.81 -10.13 7.13
N GLY A 15 -4.33 -9.70 8.31
CA GLY A 15 -5.07 -8.90 9.29
C GLY A 15 -4.75 -7.40 9.24
N ALA A 16 -3.75 -7.01 8.46
CA ALA A 16 -3.32 -5.65 8.16
C ALA A 16 -2.85 -5.54 6.69
N GLY A 17 -2.15 -4.45 6.35
CA GLY A 17 -1.53 -4.25 5.04
C GLY A 17 -2.50 -4.24 3.88
N ILE A 18 -2.00 -4.52 2.67
CA ILE A 18 -2.84 -4.56 1.47
C ILE A 18 -3.95 -5.61 1.58
N GLN A 19 -3.78 -6.67 2.36
CA GLN A 19 -4.80 -7.71 2.54
C GLN A 19 -6.03 -7.17 3.27
N ALA A 20 -5.83 -6.40 4.35
CA ALA A 20 -6.93 -5.75 5.05
C ALA A 20 -7.60 -4.68 4.19
N ASP A 21 -6.81 -3.91 3.45
CA ASP A 21 -7.31 -2.87 2.56
C ASP A 21 -8.19 -3.47 1.45
N LEU A 22 -7.69 -4.49 0.74
CA LEU A 22 -8.42 -5.14 -0.36
C LEU A 22 -9.73 -5.79 0.13
N LYS A 23 -9.72 -6.40 1.33
CA LYS A 23 -10.95 -6.92 1.97
C LYS A 23 -11.95 -5.81 2.25
N ALA A 24 -11.51 -4.71 2.85
CA ALA A 24 -12.37 -3.57 3.16
C ALA A 24 -12.98 -2.96 1.90
N ILE A 25 -12.16 -2.73 0.87
CA ILE A 25 -12.60 -2.19 -0.43
C ILE A 25 -13.65 -3.13 -1.05
N THR A 26 -13.38 -4.43 -1.08
CA THR A 26 -14.29 -5.42 -1.68
C THR A 26 -15.61 -5.50 -0.92
N LEU A 27 -15.58 -5.52 0.41
CA LEU A 27 -16.78 -5.56 1.26
C LEU A 27 -17.65 -4.30 1.10
N LEU A 28 -17.04 -3.15 0.79
CA LEU A 28 -17.74 -1.90 0.50
C LEU A 28 -18.17 -1.79 -0.98
N GLY A 29 -18.03 -2.86 -1.77
CA GLY A 29 -18.45 -2.92 -3.17
C GLY A 29 -17.53 -2.17 -4.13
N GLY A 30 -16.26 -1.95 -3.76
CA GLY A 30 -15.22 -1.38 -4.61
C GLY A 30 -14.36 -2.43 -5.32
N PHE A 31 -13.65 -2.02 -6.37
CA PHE A 31 -12.62 -2.81 -7.04
C PHE A 31 -11.25 -2.44 -6.45
N GLY A 32 -10.66 -3.36 -5.69
CA GLY A 32 -9.37 -3.14 -5.03
C GLY A 32 -8.18 -3.53 -5.91
N MET A 33 -7.20 -2.64 -6.00
CA MET A 33 -5.88 -2.87 -6.60
C MET A 33 -4.79 -2.58 -5.57
N SER A 34 -3.58 -3.11 -5.78
CA SER A 34 -2.50 -2.96 -4.80
C SER A 34 -1.16 -2.66 -5.43
N VAL A 35 -0.38 -1.82 -4.76
CA VAL A 35 1.08 -1.67 -4.91
C VAL A 35 1.72 -2.09 -3.60
N VAL A 36 2.68 -3.02 -3.68
CA VAL A 36 3.38 -3.55 -2.52
C VAL A 36 4.68 -2.77 -2.28
N THR A 37 4.83 -2.20 -1.08
CA THR A 37 6.03 -1.45 -0.66
C THR A 37 7.01 -2.29 0.13
N ALA A 38 6.52 -3.33 0.82
CA ALA A 38 7.32 -4.32 1.51
C ALA A 38 6.53 -5.61 1.70
N LEU A 39 7.22 -6.74 1.83
CA LEU A 39 6.66 -7.99 2.30
C LEU A 39 7.00 -8.15 3.78
N THR A 40 6.02 -8.49 4.62
CA THR A 40 6.29 -8.89 6.00
C THR A 40 5.99 -10.37 6.18
N ALA A 41 6.92 -11.08 6.81
CA ALA A 41 6.62 -12.33 7.48
C ALA A 41 5.99 -11.95 8.82
N GLN A 42 4.67 -11.83 8.85
CA GLN A 42 3.89 -11.36 9.98
C GLN A 42 2.72 -12.31 10.26
N ASN A 43 2.39 -12.45 11.54
CA ASN A 43 1.21 -13.16 12.01
C ASN A 43 0.66 -12.44 13.25
N THR A 44 -0.30 -13.05 13.94
CA THR A 44 -0.94 -12.46 15.12
C THR A 44 -0.02 -12.32 16.35
N VAL A 45 1.17 -12.94 16.35
CA VAL A 45 2.13 -12.85 17.46
C VAL A 45 3.29 -11.89 17.20
N GLY A 46 3.43 -11.36 15.98
CA GLY A 46 4.43 -10.35 15.66
C GLY A 46 4.92 -10.37 14.23
N VAL A 47 5.97 -9.57 13.97
CA VAL A 47 6.71 -9.52 12.71
C VAL A 47 8.04 -10.27 12.87
N GLN A 48 8.28 -11.26 12.02
CA GLN A 48 9.49 -12.09 12.01
C GLN A 48 10.49 -11.65 10.93
N GLY A 49 10.05 -10.87 9.94
CA GLY A 49 10.93 -10.37 8.91
C GLY A 49 10.24 -9.34 8.02
N ILE A 50 11.05 -8.43 7.48
CA ILE A 50 10.61 -7.40 6.53
C ILE A 50 11.54 -7.51 5.32
N HIS A 51 10.93 -7.59 4.14
CA HIS A 51 11.63 -7.52 2.87
C HIS A 51 11.14 -6.28 2.12
N GLU A 52 12.02 -5.28 2.01
CA GLU A 52 11.74 -4.04 1.29
C GLU A 52 11.63 -4.31 -0.21
N VAL A 53 10.60 -3.72 -0.85
CA VAL A 53 10.50 -3.68 -2.30
C VAL A 53 11.28 -2.46 -2.81
N PRO A 54 12.22 -2.60 -3.75
CA PRO A 54 12.98 -1.47 -4.27
C PRO A 54 12.08 -0.36 -4.81
N ALA A 55 12.36 0.91 -4.48
CA ALA A 55 11.53 2.06 -4.89
C ALA A 55 11.26 2.12 -6.40
N ARG A 56 12.25 1.77 -7.24
CA ARG A 56 12.09 1.66 -8.71
C ARG A 56 11.05 0.63 -9.15
N PHE A 57 10.83 -0.41 -8.36
CA PHE A 57 9.83 -1.44 -8.63
C PHE A 57 8.47 -1.03 -8.07
N VAL A 58 8.42 -0.30 -6.95
CA VAL A 58 7.21 0.39 -6.49
C VAL A 58 6.72 1.36 -7.57
N GLU A 59 7.62 2.15 -8.16
CA GLU A 59 7.31 3.07 -9.26
C GLU A 59 6.66 2.34 -10.44
N LYS A 60 7.26 1.21 -10.87
CA LYS A 60 6.73 0.37 -11.94
C LYS A 60 5.36 -0.20 -11.65
N GLN A 61 5.09 -0.64 -10.41
CA GLN A 61 3.77 -1.13 -10.01
C GLN A 61 2.74 0.00 -10.12
N ILE A 62 3.06 1.21 -9.63
CA ILE A 62 2.16 2.37 -9.70
C ILE A 62 1.87 2.73 -11.16
N ASP A 63 2.90 2.83 -11.99
CA ASP A 63 2.74 3.12 -13.42
C ASP A 63 1.92 2.04 -14.12
N SER A 64 2.14 0.76 -13.82
CA SER A 64 1.38 -0.35 -14.42
C SER A 64 -0.12 -0.26 -14.11
N VAL A 65 -0.50 0.11 -12.88
CA VAL A 65 -1.92 0.23 -12.51
C VAL A 65 -2.53 1.53 -13.01
N LEU A 66 -1.87 2.68 -12.79
CA LEU A 66 -2.46 3.98 -13.04
C LEU A 66 -2.47 4.37 -14.53
N SER A 67 -1.57 3.84 -15.34
CA SER A 67 -1.57 4.09 -16.80
C SER A 67 -2.55 3.23 -17.59
N ASP A 68 -2.99 2.10 -17.05
CA ASP A 68 -3.94 1.18 -17.70
C ASP A 68 -5.31 1.23 -17.03
N ILE A 69 -5.40 0.77 -15.78
CA ILE A 69 -6.66 0.61 -15.07
C ILE A 69 -7.15 1.95 -14.50
N GLY A 70 -6.23 2.81 -14.05
CA GLY A 70 -6.54 4.04 -13.31
C GLY A 70 -7.05 3.80 -11.89
N ALA A 71 -7.36 4.86 -11.15
CA ALA A 71 -7.95 4.79 -9.81
C ALA A 71 -8.85 5.99 -9.53
N ASP A 72 -9.94 5.77 -8.80
CA ASP A 72 -10.84 6.83 -8.33
C ASP A 72 -10.40 7.36 -6.95
N ALA A 73 -9.76 6.50 -6.15
CA ALA A 73 -9.15 6.85 -4.88
C ALA A 73 -7.84 6.08 -4.65
N ILE A 74 -6.92 6.68 -3.91
CA ILE A 74 -5.70 6.05 -3.41
C ILE A 74 -5.73 6.03 -1.88
N LYS A 75 -5.31 4.92 -1.29
CA LYS A 75 -4.98 4.81 0.13
C LYS A 75 -3.51 4.46 0.28
N THR A 76 -2.76 5.18 1.11
CA THR A 76 -1.40 4.79 1.50
C THR A 76 -1.40 4.20 2.90
N GLY A 77 -0.56 3.18 3.14
CA GLY A 77 -0.28 2.62 4.46
C GLY A 77 1.21 2.67 4.77
N MET A 78 1.79 1.56 5.28
CA MET A 78 3.24 1.47 5.51
C MET A 78 4.01 1.67 4.20
N LEU A 79 4.84 2.72 4.15
CA LEU A 79 5.71 3.04 3.00
C LEU A 79 7.19 2.68 3.21
N LEU A 80 7.58 2.37 4.46
CA LEU A 80 8.91 1.89 4.88
C LEU A 80 10.07 2.88 4.75
N THR A 81 10.34 3.44 3.57
CA THR A 81 11.53 4.28 3.32
C THR A 81 11.20 5.64 2.69
N PRO A 82 12.03 6.69 2.94
CA PRO A 82 11.86 8.01 2.32
C PRO A 82 11.79 7.95 0.79
N GLU A 83 12.59 7.08 0.16
CA GLU A 83 12.62 6.90 -1.30
C GLU A 83 11.28 6.41 -1.84
N ILE A 84 10.62 5.48 -1.13
CA ILE A 84 9.28 5.01 -1.48
C ILE A 84 8.27 6.14 -1.29
N ILE A 85 8.36 6.92 -0.21
CA ILE A 85 7.48 8.07 0.04
C ILE A 85 7.58 9.08 -1.11
N GLU A 86 8.79 9.44 -1.54
CA GLU A 86 9.04 10.36 -2.63
C GLU A 86 8.46 9.85 -3.96
N VAL A 87 8.67 8.56 -4.27
CA VAL A 87 8.11 7.92 -5.48
C VAL A 87 6.57 7.97 -5.45
N VAL A 88 5.96 7.60 -4.33
CA VAL A 88 4.49 7.59 -4.17
C VAL A 88 3.93 9.00 -4.32
N ALA A 89 4.50 9.98 -3.62
CA ALA A 89 4.06 11.37 -3.70
C ALA A 89 4.19 11.93 -5.13
N LYS A 90 5.33 11.67 -5.79
CA LYS A 90 5.57 12.08 -7.18
C LYS A 90 4.51 11.48 -8.12
N LYS A 91 4.23 10.19 -8.01
CA LYS A 91 3.29 9.50 -8.90
C LYS A 91 1.84 9.88 -8.66
N ILE A 92 1.42 10.03 -7.41
CA ILE A 92 0.08 10.56 -7.07
C ILE A 92 -0.13 11.91 -7.75
N LYS A 93 0.86 12.81 -7.66
CA LYS A 93 0.81 14.12 -8.32
C LYS A 93 0.82 13.99 -9.85
N GLN A 94 1.61 13.09 -10.41
CA GLN A 94 1.71 12.86 -11.86
C GLN A 94 0.38 12.41 -12.47
N TYR A 95 -0.33 11.47 -11.82
CA TYR A 95 -1.58 10.91 -12.34
C TYR A 95 -2.85 11.65 -11.88
N GLY A 96 -2.73 12.59 -10.94
CA GLY A 96 -3.81 13.50 -10.57
C GLY A 96 -5.04 12.84 -9.94
N VAL A 97 -4.84 11.79 -9.13
CA VAL A 97 -5.97 11.08 -8.48
C VAL A 97 -6.66 11.98 -7.45
N GLY A 98 -7.99 12.10 -7.58
CA GLY A 98 -8.77 13.13 -6.87
C GLY A 98 -8.97 12.90 -5.36
N ILE A 99 -8.88 11.66 -4.88
CA ILE A 99 -9.04 11.31 -3.47
C ILE A 99 -7.81 10.53 -3.01
N VAL A 100 -7.13 11.05 -1.99
CA VAL A 100 -5.96 10.41 -1.38
C VAL A 100 -6.14 10.35 0.13
N VAL A 101 -6.17 9.13 0.67
CA VAL A 101 -6.21 8.86 2.11
C VAL A 101 -4.82 8.43 2.56
N VAL A 102 -4.22 9.17 3.48
CA VAL A 102 -2.90 8.86 4.04
C VAL A 102 -3.06 8.29 5.44
N ASP A 103 -2.73 7.01 5.61
CA ASP A 103 -2.65 6.34 6.90
C ASP A 103 -1.17 6.29 7.35
N PRO A 104 -0.75 7.11 8.33
CA PRO A 104 0.65 7.21 8.75
C PRO A 104 1.03 6.01 9.63
N VAL A 105 1.25 4.85 9.00
CA VAL A 105 1.68 3.64 9.69
C VAL A 105 3.18 3.73 10.00
N MET A 106 3.51 4.16 11.23
CA MET A 106 4.87 4.16 11.77
C MET A 106 5.15 2.97 12.72
N VAL A 107 4.12 2.20 13.08
CA VAL A 107 4.21 1.04 14.00
C VAL A 107 3.30 -0.08 13.51
N SER A 108 3.77 -1.32 13.56
CA SER A 108 2.98 -2.50 13.17
C SER A 108 1.82 -2.73 14.13
N LYS A 109 0.79 -3.46 13.68
CA LYS A 109 -0.38 -3.83 14.51
C LYS A 109 -0.01 -4.59 15.79
N SER A 110 1.14 -5.25 15.81
CA SER A 110 1.71 -5.96 16.96
C SER A 110 2.65 -5.10 17.83
N GLY A 111 2.79 -3.80 17.55
CA GLY A 111 3.63 -2.88 18.33
C GLY A 111 5.11 -2.87 17.95
N ALA A 112 5.54 -3.63 16.94
CA ALA A 112 6.91 -3.56 16.44
C ALA A 112 7.11 -2.28 15.61
N PRO A 113 8.20 -1.51 15.82
CA PRO A 113 8.54 -0.37 14.98
C PRO A 113 8.67 -0.80 13.51
N LEU A 114 8.15 0.04 12.61
CA LEU A 114 8.30 -0.12 11.16
C LEU A 114 9.17 1.04 10.67
N GLY A 115 10.45 1.03 11.10
CA GLY A 115 11.42 2.11 10.92
C GLY A 115 12.40 2.17 12.08
#